data_AF-A0A1F0PKG0-F1
#
_entry.id   AF-A0A1F0PKG0-F1
#
_cell.length_a   1.000
_cell.length_b   1.000
_cell.length_c   1.000
_cell.angle_alpha   90.00
_cell.angle_beta   90.00
_cell.angle_gamma   90.00
#
_symmetry.space_group_name_H-M   'P 1'
#
loop_
_entity.id
_entity.type
_entity.pdbx_description
1 polymer ?
#
loop_
_entity_poly.entity_id
_entity_poly.type
_entity_poly.pdbx_seq_one_letter_code
_entity_poly.pdbx_strand_id
1 'polypeptide(L)'
;MPNTIPGDPLKSLAQLGSWFEKRKHNKLKKEENDIRKEGNNITKEGNKIQEGRNDIYSRQNNLSNLRINIKNMYSKDSAVAEKAVEEIFKEIDFYLEEYKNTGDIKHQTEAQDLLNKVCLYARNAGISNGANLHENDTCNAIAKQINTRFIATDENGYDWESLVIDLRGALFSKKVSIENIKSIKNLKLDGCKFQDGLSLKLAYSKTDENNYLKHDPISLSDCTFDGDLNIHGDSYSVTQEINLKKNTFTNEAKLDIRNLSATENGRLPIIIEGNSMPHDIFFTSIISATIQIGRNNKDDLKKTETPGGIVVKNCENADFNIYNHTINGSLKFIPEDKDSIYRTNTAENIYLESCEIKGFVTIGTSYKNARYEKIKNIKIVGATIHNGLYITAEEISSIWFEYVDFLIEGKALYNSNDAESVDFFNSTKVQFYNIGKIDTLHLHQVNFYAPVSIDAIQIDKFHLTTTNFYVIKPHVVWSTHSEEHCLSCFRITFNSNTTTNHAVSVGGHQGAYKLDS
;
A
#
# COMPACT_ATOMS: atom_id res chain seq x y z
N MET A 1 -0.94 -73.99 55.62
CA MET A 1 -0.17 -75.18 56.08
C MET A 1 -0.53 -76.33 55.17
N PRO A 2 0.40 -77.20 54.75
CA PRO A 2 0.00 -78.38 53.97
C PRO A 2 -0.75 -79.35 54.88
N ASN A 3 -1.91 -79.83 54.42
CA ASN A 3 -2.68 -80.87 55.09
C ASN A 3 -1.92 -82.19 55.05
N THR A 4 -1.48 -82.69 56.21
CA THR A 4 -0.88 -84.02 56.36
C THR A 4 -1.94 -85.04 56.78
N ILE A 5 -2.19 -86.04 55.94
CA ILE A 5 -2.92 -87.28 56.32
C ILE A 5 -1.94 -88.16 57.13
N PRO A 6 -2.35 -88.78 58.25
CA PRO A 6 -1.43 -89.53 59.10
C PRO A 6 -1.12 -90.90 58.48
N GLY A 7 0.17 -91.20 58.29
CA GLY A 7 0.59 -92.52 57.80
C GLY A 7 2.09 -92.77 57.62
N ASP A 8 2.98 -91.77 57.67
CA ASP A 8 4.44 -92.01 57.57
C ASP A 8 5.30 -90.79 58.08
N PRO A 9 6.03 -90.91 59.21
CA PRO A 9 6.83 -89.82 59.79
C PRO A 9 8.01 -89.35 58.92
N LEU A 10 8.56 -90.21 58.06
CA LEU A 10 9.74 -89.88 57.24
C LEU A 10 9.38 -89.03 56.01
N LYS A 11 8.19 -89.20 55.44
CA LYS A 11 7.70 -88.39 54.30
C LYS A 11 7.33 -86.95 54.69
N SER A 12 6.87 -86.73 55.92
CA SER A 12 6.46 -85.40 56.41
C SER A 12 7.66 -84.49 56.72
N LEU A 13 8.77 -85.04 57.23
CA LEU A 13 10.04 -84.32 57.42
C LEU A 13 10.70 -83.90 56.09
N ALA A 14 10.69 -84.76 55.07
CA ALA A 14 11.21 -84.44 53.74
C ALA A 14 10.36 -83.34 53.03
N GLN A 15 9.04 -83.35 53.22
CA GLN A 15 8.15 -82.31 52.70
C GLN A 15 8.34 -80.95 53.40
N LEU A 16 8.61 -80.96 54.72
CA LEU A 16 8.97 -79.75 55.48
C LEU A 16 10.32 -79.18 55.03
N GLY A 17 11.36 -80.01 54.86
CA GLY A 17 12.66 -79.59 54.35
C GLY A 17 12.59 -79.00 52.94
N SER A 18 11.86 -79.66 52.03
CA SER A 18 11.59 -79.16 50.67
C SER A 18 10.85 -77.82 50.67
N TRP A 19 9.92 -77.61 51.61
CA TRP A 19 9.20 -76.35 51.75
C TRP A 19 10.09 -75.20 52.22
N PHE A 20 11.00 -75.44 53.17
CA PHE A 20 11.95 -74.43 53.64
C PHE A 20 12.96 -74.03 52.56
N GLU A 21 13.53 -75.00 51.83
CA GLU A 21 14.44 -74.71 50.72
C GLU A 21 13.74 -73.93 49.59
N LYS A 22 12.51 -74.32 49.24
CA LYS A 22 11.72 -73.60 48.24
C LYS A 22 11.40 -72.17 48.68
N ARG A 23 11.15 -71.94 49.97
CA ARG A 23 10.88 -70.61 50.53
C ARG A 23 12.15 -69.75 50.58
N LYS A 24 13.30 -70.33 50.92
CA LYS A 24 14.60 -69.67 50.89
C LYS A 24 14.99 -69.28 49.46
N HIS A 25 14.83 -70.19 48.51
CA HIS A 25 15.10 -69.93 47.09
C HIS A 25 14.16 -68.86 46.51
N ASN A 26 12.88 -68.87 46.87
CA ASN A 26 11.94 -67.82 46.46
C ASN A 26 12.25 -66.46 47.09
N LYS A 27 12.78 -66.43 48.32
CA LYS A 27 13.21 -65.19 48.98
C LYS A 27 14.43 -64.58 48.29
N LEU A 28 15.43 -65.41 47.98
CA LEU A 28 16.63 -64.99 47.24
C LEU A 28 16.29 -64.48 45.83
N LYS A 29 15.40 -65.17 45.10
CA LYS A 29 14.91 -64.71 43.79
C LYS A 29 14.15 -63.38 43.87
N LYS A 30 13.48 -63.11 44.98
CA LYS A 30 12.79 -61.83 45.19
C LYS A 30 13.81 -60.72 45.45
N GLU A 31 14.77 -60.95 46.35
CA GLU A 31 15.85 -60.01 46.64
C GLU A 31 16.69 -59.69 45.38
N GLU A 32 17.01 -60.69 44.57
CA GLU A 32 17.73 -60.49 43.30
C GLU A 32 16.93 -59.65 42.29
N ASN A 33 15.62 -59.86 42.20
CA ASN A 33 14.75 -59.05 41.35
C ASN A 33 14.58 -57.61 41.85
N ASP A 34 14.53 -57.42 43.17
CA ASP A 34 14.43 -56.10 43.80
C ASP A 34 15.73 -55.31 43.59
N ILE A 35 16.90 -55.94 43.76
CA ILE A 35 18.22 -55.34 43.46
C ILE A 35 18.33 -54.97 41.97
N ARG A 36 17.86 -55.83 41.06
CA ARG A 36 17.88 -55.54 39.62
C ARG A 36 16.97 -54.36 39.25
N LYS A 37 15.80 -54.24 39.89
CA LYS A 37 14.91 -53.09 39.70
C LYS A 37 15.53 -51.81 40.23
N GLU A 38 16.18 -51.85 41.39
CA GLU A 38 16.85 -50.69 41.97
C GLU A 38 18.04 -50.25 41.10
N GLY A 39 18.87 -51.18 40.63
CA GLY A 39 19.94 -50.89 39.67
C GLY A 39 19.44 -50.28 38.35
N ASN A 40 18.31 -50.76 37.82
CA ASN A 40 17.68 -50.17 36.63
C ASN A 40 17.14 -48.75 36.90
N ASN A 41 16.61 -48.49 38.09
CA ASN A 41 16.13 -47.16 38.47
C ASN A 41 17.30 -46.18 38.64
N ILE A 42 18.39 -46.59 39.31
CA ILE A 42 19.62 -45.79 39.45
C ILE A 42 20.22 -45.46 38.07
N THR A 43 20.22 -46.41 37.14
CA THR A 43 20.70 -46.18 35.76
C THR A 43 19.83 -45.19 35.01
N LYS A 44 18.49 -45.26 35.16
CA LYS A 44 17.57 -44.27 34.58
C LYS A 44 17.74 -42.88 35.19
N GLU A 45 17.95 -42.79 36.50
CA GLU A 45 18.23 -41.54 37.22
C GLU A 45 19.56 -40.94 36.75
N GLY A 46 20.61 -41.76 36.63
CA GLY A 46 21.92 -41.38 36.10
C GLY A 46 21.85 -40.83 34.67
N ASN A 47 21.09 -41.49 33.79
CA ASN A 47 20.86 -41.02 32.42
C ASN A 47 20.12 -39.67 32.39
N LYS A 48 19.09 -39.48 33.21
CA LYS A 48 18.39 -38.19 33.33
C LYS A 48 19.30 -37.06 33.83
N ILE A 49 20.19 -37.36 34.79
CA ILE A 49 21.17 -36.39 35.31
C ILE A 49 22.20 -36.05 34.23
N GLN A 50 22.60 -37.01 33.39
CA GLN A 50 23.55 -36.80 32.31
C GLN A 50 22.93 -36.04 31.13
N GLU A 51 21.68 -36.34 30.77
CA GLU A 51 20.87 -35.54 29.83
C GLU A 51 20.70 -34.11 30.33
N GLY A 52 20.34 -33.92 31.60
CA GLY A 52 20.22 -32.60 32.21
C GLY A 52 21.54 -31.81 32.24
N ARG A 53 22.69 -32.48 32.45
CA ARG A 53 24.02 -31.83 32.36
C ARG A 53 24.39 -31.45 30.92
N ASN A 54 24.13 -32.33 29.96
CA ASN A 54 24.38 -32.04 28.54
C ASN A 54 23.53 -30.86 28.05
N ASP A 55 22.28 -30.76 28.53
CA ASP A 55 21.38 -29.64 28.23
C ASP A 55 21.91 -28.31 28.83
N ILE A 56 22.44 -28.33 30.06
CA ILE A 56 23.08 -27.14 30.68
C ILE A 56 24.32 -26.68 29.90
N TYR A 57 25.22 -27.59 29.52
CA TYR A 57 26.43 -27.25 28.75
C TYR A 57 26.08 -26.75 27.34
N SER A 58 25.09 -27.36 26.69
CA SER A 58 24.56 -26.91 25.40
C SER A 58 24.03 -25.48 25.50
N ARG A 59 23.18 -25.19 26.49
CA ARG A 59 22.64 -23.84 26.71
C ARG A 59 23.71 -22.80 27.02
N GLN A 60 24.73 -23.14 27.81
CA GLN A 60 25.85 -22.23 28.08
C GLN A 60 26.69 -21.93 26.82
N ASN A 61 26.96 -22.95 25.99
CA ASN A 61 27.65 -22.76 24.71
C ASN A 61 26.81 -21.93 23.74
N ASN A 62 25.49 -22.14 23.68
CA ASN A 62 24.59 -21.33 22.85
C ASN A 62 24.55 -19.86 23.31
N LEU A 63 24.46 -19.60 24.62
CA LEU A 63 24.53 -18.25 25.18
C LEU A 63 25.88 -17.56 24.90
N SER A 64 26.98 -18.31 24.95
CA SER A 64 28.33 -17.84 24.60
C SER A 64 28.40 -17.44 23.11
N ASN A 65 27.93 -18.32 22.22
CA ASN A 65 27.93 -18.10 20.78
C ASN A 65 27.02 -16.91 20.41
N LEU A 66 25.85 -16.80 21.03
CA LEU A 66 24.93 -15.68 20.82
C LEU A 66 25.56 -14.34 21.24
N ARG A 67 26.28 -14.28 22.37
CA ARG A 67 27.02 -13.08 22.77
C ARG A 67 28.11 -12.70 21.76
N ILE A 68 28.79 -13.69 21.20
CA ILE A 68 29.80 -13.48 20.14
C ILE A 68 29.11 -12.92 18.89
N ASN A 69 27.98 -13.50 18.46
CA ASN A 69 27.23 -13.02 17.31
C ASN A 69 26.72 -11.59 17.50
N ILE A 70 26.17 -11.26 18.68
CA ILE A 70 25.75 -9.89 18.99
C ILE A 70 26.91 -8.89 18.86
N LYS A 71 28.14 -9.27 19.25
CA LYS A 71 29.33 -8.42 19.05
C LYS A 71 29.76 -8.37 17.58
N ASN A 72 29.75 -9.51 16.90
CA ASN A 72 30.19 -9.65 15.51
C ASN A 72 29.29 -8.89 14.54
N MET A 73 28.03 -8.62 14.89
CA MET A 73 27.15 -7.73 14.12
C MET A 73 27.74 -6.30 13.99
N TYR A 74 28.59 -5.86 14.91
CA TYR A 74 29.32 -4.57 14.83
C TYR A 74 30.69 -4.69 14.14
N SER A 75 30.96 -5.82 13.49
CA SER A 75 32.21 -6.03 12.76
C SER A 75 32.32 -5.08 11.56
N LYS A 76 33.54 -4.63 11.27
CA LYS A 76 33.85 -3.90 10.03
C LYS A 76 33.94 -4.82 8.80
N ASP A 77 34.04 -6.12 9.04
CA ASP A 77 33.93 -7.14 7.99
C ASP A 77 32.45 -7.47 7.78
N SER A 78 31.88 -7.00 6.66
CA SER A 78 30.48 -7.20 6.31
C SER A 78 30.09 -8.68 6.33
N ALA A 79 30.93 -9.61 5.85
CA ALA A 79 30.59 -11.02 5.82
C ALA A 79 30.44 -11.62 7.22
N VAL A 80 31.28 -11.16 8.16
CA VAL A 80 31.19 -11.55 9.58
C VAL A 80 29.92 -10.99 10.21
N ALA A 81 29.58 -9.73 9.93
CA ALA A 81 28.39 -9.09 10.46
C ALA A 81 27.10 -9.72 9.90
N GLU A 82 27.03 -9.95 8.59
CA GLU A 82 25.90 -10.60 7.93
C GLU A 82 25.64 -12.01 8.47
N LYS A 83 26.71 -12.82 8.63
CA LYS A 83 26.61 -14.15 9.23
C LYS A 83 26.13 -14.08 10.68
N ALA A 84 26.62 -13.11 11.45
CA ALA A 84 26.19 -12.92 12.82
C ALA A 84 24.70 -12.56 12.92
N VAL A 85 24.20 -11.71 12.02
CA VAL A 85 22.76 -11.41 11.91
C VAL A 85 21.98 -12.68 11.62
N GLU A 86 22.38 -13.48 10.62
CA GLU A 86 21.70 -14.74 10.29
C GLU A 86 21.59 -15.69 11.50
N GLU A 87 22.68 -15.88 12.24
CA GLU A 87 22.69 -16.74 13.44
C GLU A 87 21.82 -16.18 14.57
N ILE A 88 21.74 -14.86 14.76
CA ILE A 88 20.82 -14.26 15.74
C ILE A 88 19.37 -14.52 15.34
N PHE A 89 19.02 -14.40 14.05
CA PHE A 89 17.67 -14.68 13.58
C PHE A 89 17.28 -16.16 13.75
N LYS A 90 18.21 -17.11 13.56
CA LYS A 90 17.97 -18.54 13.87
C LYS A 90 17.65 -18.76 15.36
N GLU A 91 18.31 -18.03 16.25
CA GLU A 91 18.01 -18.12 17.69
C GLU A 91 16.63 -17.52 18.01
N ILE A 92 16.24 -16.44 17.33
CA ILE A 92 14.87 -15.89 17.45
C ILE A 92 13.84 -16.93 16.98
N ASP A 93 14.07 -17.57 15.84
CA ASP A 93 13.21 -18.63 15.31
C ASP A 93 13.05 -19.77 16.35
N PHE A 94 14.14 -20.20 16.97
CA PHE A 94 14.13 -21.21 18.05
C PHE A 94 13.26 -20.78 19.24
N TYR A 95 13.39 -19.55 19.73
CA TYR A 95 12.57 -19.07 20.84
C TYR A 95 11.09 -18.97 20.48
N LEU A 96 10.75 -18.57 19.25
CA LEU A 96 9.36 -18.56 18.80
C LEU A 96 8.78 -19.99 18.68
N GLU A 97 9.60 -20.97 18.31
CA GLU A 97 9.22 -22.38 18.31
C GLU A 97 8.92 -22.87 19.74
N GLU A 98 9.79 -22.57 20.69
CA GLU A 98 9.58 -22.94 22.10
C GLU A 98 8.34 -22.26 22.68
N TYR A 99 8.08 -20.98 22.33
CA TYR A 99 6.84 -20.30 22.71
C TYR A 99 5.61 -21.02 22.18
N LYS A 100 5.62 -21.40 20.89
CA LYS A 100 4.51 -22.15 20.28
C LYS A 100 4.28 -23.51 20.93
N ASN A 101 5.35 -24.22 21.27
CA ASN A 101 5.28 -25.56 21.85
C ASN A 101 4.84 -25.55 23.32
N THR A 102 5.21 -24.52 24.08
CA THR A 102 4.99 -24.47 25.54
C THR A 102 3.89 -23.50 25.97
N GLY A 103 3.63 -22.45 25.19
CA GLY A 103 2.81 -21.30 25.57
C GLY A 103 3.49 -20.35 26.57
N ASP A 104 4.76 -20.57 26.94
CA ASP A 104 5.44 -19.73 27.93
C ASP A 104 5.94 -18.41 27.32
N ILE A 105 5.29 -17.31 27.71
CA ILE A 105 5.57 -15.94 27.23
C ILE A 105 7.02 -15.50 27.46
N LYS A 106 7.76 -16.17 28.35
CA LYS A 106 9.19 -15.95 28.53
C LYS A 106 9.95 -16.13 27.21
N HIS A 107 9.62 -17.15 26.42
CA HIS A 107 10.32 -17.40 25.15
C HIS A 107 10.02 -16.33 24.11
N GLN A 108 8.77 -15.87 24.01
CA GLN A 108 8.43 -14.71 23.17
C GLN A 108 9.16 -13.43 23.63
N THR A 109 9.35 -13.26 24.94
CA THR A 109 10.10 -12.13 25.50
C THR A 109 11.59 -12.21 25.14
N GLU A 110 12.18 -13.40 25.18
CA GLU A 110 13.58 -13.64 24.77
C GLU A 110 13.77 -13.39 23.27
N ALA A 111 12.84 -13.86 22.43
CA ALA A 111 12.80 -13.56 21.00
C ALA A 111 12.73 -12.04 20.73
N GLN A 112 11.83 -11.33 21.42
CA GLN A 112 11.69 -9.88 21.31
C GLN A 112 12.94 -9.11 21.75
N ASP A 113 13.61 -9.55 22.83
CA ASP A 113 14.85 -8.90 23.31
C ASP A 113 16.00 -9.02 22.29
N LEU A 114 16.13 -10.18 21.64
CA LEU A 114 17.11 -10.38 20.58
C LEU A 114 16.79 -9.52 19.35
N LEU A 115 15.53 -9.51 18.92
CA LEU A 115 15.09 -8.65 17.83
C LEU A 115 15.36 -7.17 18.15
N ASN A 116 15.10 -6.72 19.38
CA ASN A 116 15.35 -5.35 19.83
C ASN A 116 16.83 -4.97 19.71
N LYS A 117 17.77 -5.88 19.99
CA LYS A 117 19.21 -5.64 19.86
C LYS A 117 19.63 -5.45 18.40
N VAL A 118 19.09 -6.29 17.51
CA VAL A 118 19.35 -6.19 16.07
C VAL A 118 18.73 -4.91 15.49
N CYS A 119 17.49 -4.61 15.85
CA CYS A 119 16.82 -3.37 15.47
C CYS A 119 17.53 -2.12 16.03
N LEU A 120 18.06 -2.16 17.26
CA LEU A 120 18.86 -1.08 17.82
C LEU A 120 20.11 -0.78 16.99
N TYR A 121 20.78 -1.82 16.48
CA TYR A 121 21.89 -1.64 15.55
C TYR A 121 21.45 -0.86 14.31
N ALA A 122 20.37 -1.29 13.66
CA ALA A 122 19.88 -0.65 12.43
C ALA A 122 19.55 0.84 12.65
N ARG A 123 18.95 1.17 13.79
CA ARG A 123 18.63 2.56 14.17
C ARG A 123 19.89 3.40 14.41
N ASN A 124 20.89 2.84 15.10
CA ASN A 124 22.15 3.52 15.34
C ASN A 124 22.95 3.74 14.05
N ALA A 125 22.97 2.73 13.16
CA ALA A 125 23.54 2.85 11.82
C ALA A 125 22.85 3.94 10.99
N GLY A 126 21.53 4.12 11.15
CA GLY A 126 20.80 5.22 10.52
C GLY A 126 21.33 6.61 10.88
N ILE A 127 21.82 6.80 12.11
CA ILE A 127 22.40 8.08 12.59
C ILE A 127 23.68 8.43 11.82
N SER A 128 24.44 7.43 11.38
CA SER A 128 25.68 7.66 10.61
C SER A 128 25.44 8.11 9.17
N ASN A 129 24.18 8.15 8.72
CA ASN A 129 23.77 8.51 7.37
C ASN A 129 24.52 7.72 6.27
N GLY A 130 24.84 6.46 6.54
CA GLY A 130 25.45 5.56 5.57
C GLY A 130 26.91 5.85 5.26
N ALA A 131 27.62 6.58 6.12
CA ALA A 131 29.06 6.83 6.00
C ALA A 131 29.91 5.54 6.03
N ASN A 132 29.36 4.46 6.60
CA ASN A 132 30.05 3.21 6.83
C ASN A 132 29.41 2.07 6.03
N LEU A 133 30.14 1.51 5.06
CA LEU A 133 29.64 0.43 4.19
C LEU A 133 29.12 -0.79 4.99
N HIS A 134 29.89 -1.25 5.97
CA HIS A 134 29.54 -2.43 6.80
C HIS A 134 28.27 -2.22 7.62
N GLU A 135 27.97 -1.00 8.06
CA GLU A 135 26.73 -0.67 8.76
C GLU A 135 25.53 -0.87 7.81
N ASN A 136 25.64 -0.37 6.58
CA ASN A 136 24.61 -0.50 5.56
C ASN A 136 24.39 -1.96 5.15
N ASP A 137 25.47 -2.72 4.91
CA ASP A 137 25.40 -4.14 4.57
C ASP A 137 24.68 -4.94 5.67
N THR A 138 25.00 -4.65 6.93
CA THR A 138 24.35 -5.27 8.08
C THR A 138 22.87 -4.90 8.16
N CYS A 139 22.49 -3.62 7.96
CA CYS A 139 21.09 -3.19 7.87
C CYS A 139 20.32 -3.91 6.76
N ASN A 140 20.93 -4.06 5.59
CA ASN A 140 20.33 -4.78 4.47
C ASN A 140 20.15 -6.27 4.78
N ALA A 141 21.12 -6.90 5.48
CA ALA A 141 20.99 -8.28 5.93
C ALA A 141 19.85 -8.44 6.95
N ILE A 142 19.68 -7.49 7.88
CA ILE A 142 18.56 -7.48 8.82
C ILE A 142 17.22 -7.45 8.06
N ALA A 143 17.06 -6.51 7.11
CA ALA A 143 15.86 -6.42 6.29
C ALA A 143 15.59 -7.71 5.49
N LYS A 144 16.64 -8.32 4.92
CA LYS A 144 16.55 -9.59 4.19
C LYS A 144 16.09 -10.73 5.10
N GLN A 145 16.62 -10.84 6.31
CA GLN A 145 16.19 -11.88 7.25
C GLN A 145 14.74 -11.69 7.65
N ILE A 146 14.31 -10.46 7.95
CA ILE A 146 12.91 -10.13 8.24
C ILE A 146 11.99 -10.57 7.10
N ASN A 147 12.29 -10.16 5.86
CA ASN A 147 11.48 -10.54 4.70
C ASN A 147 11.41 -12.06 4.50
N THR A 148 12.54 -12.75 4.66
CA THR A 148 12.60 -14.22 4.57
C THR A 148 11.61 -14.88 5.52
N ARG A 149 11.44 -14.35 6.74
CA ARG A 149 10.53 -14.91 7.74
C ARG A 149 9.08 -14.57 7.46
N PHE A 150 8.77 -13.38 6.93
CA PHE A 150 7.42 -13.03 6.48
C PHE A 150 6.95 -13.88 5.29
N ILE A 151 7.86 -14.22 4.37
CA ILE A 151 7.55 -15.16 3.28
C ILE A 151 7.32 -16.57 3.84
N ALA A 152 8.18 -17.03 4.75
CA ALA A 152 8.14 -18.39 5.29
C ALA A 152 7.09 -18.60 6.41
N THR A 153 6.36 -17.57 6.84
CA THR A 153 5.45 -17.66 8.00
C THR A 153 4.32 -18.66 7.75
N ASP A 154 3.91 -18.85 6.49
CA ASP A 154 2.89 -19.82 6.09
C ASP A 154 3.38 -21.27 6.09
N GLU A 155 4.69 -21.51 5.93
CA GLU A 155 5.28 -22.85 5.86
C GLU A 155 5.80 -23.33 7.22
N ASN A 156 6.43 -22.43 7.99
CA ASN A 156 7.10 -22.79 9.24
C ASN A 156 6.24 -22.55 10.48
N GLY A 157 5.20 -21.72 10.37
CA GLY A 157 4.23 -21.46 11.44
C GLY A 157 4.83 -20.86 12.72
N TYR A 158 5.97 -20.15 12.63
CA TYR A 158 6.53 -19.33 13.70
C TYR A 158 5.75 -18.02 13.80
N ASP A 159 5.32 -17.61 15.00
CA ASP A 159 4.51 -16.41 15.22
C ASP A 159 5.37 -15.12 15.21
N TRP A 160 6.04 -14.87 14.09
CA TRP A 160 6.80 -13.63 13.85
C TRP A 160 5.92 -12.38 13.86
N GLU A 161 4.64 -12.54 13.54
CA GLU A 161 3.65 -11.47 13.55
C GLU A 161 3.40 -10.92 14.96
N SER A 162 3.66 -11.72 16.01
CA SER A 162 3.57 -11.25 17.40
C SER A 162 4.70 -10.31 17.84
N LEU A 163 5.82 -10.27 17.10
CA LEU A 163 6.99 -9.48 17.47
C LEU A 163 6.91 -8.06 16.91
N VAL A 164 7.36 -7.07 17.69
CA VAL A 164 7.48 -5.67 17.26
C VAL A 164 8.84 -5.45 16.59
N ILE A 165 8.82 -5.16 15.30
CA ILE A 165 9.98 -4.84 14.47
C ILE A 165 10.12 -3.32 14.40
N ASP A 166 11.01 -2.76 15.25
CA ASP A 166 11.23 -1.32 15.35
C ASP A 166 12.49 -0.86 14.59
N LEU A 167 12.32 -0.50 13.32
CA LEU A 167 13.41 -0.05 12.45
C LEU A 167 13.46 1.47 12.30
N ARG A 168 12.74 2.23 13.13
CA ARG A 168 12.59 3.68 12.97
C ARG A 168 13.92 4.42 12.84
N GLY A 169 14.06 5.26 11.82
CA GLY A 169 15.29 6.02 11.56
C GLY A 169 16.42 5.21 10.91
N ALA A 170 16.22 3.93 10.60
CA ALA A 170 17.24 3.12 9.93
C ALA A 170 17.50 3.59 8.50
N LEU A 171 18.70 3.30 7.99
CA LEU A 171 19.08 3.53 6.60
C LEU A 171 19.30 2.19 5.89
N PHE A 172 18.71 2.06 4.71
CA PHE A 172 18.86 0.92 3.83
C PHE A 172 19.44 1.38 2.51
N SER A 173 20.61 0.85 2.18
CA SER A 173 21.29 1.17 0.92
C SER A 173 20.84 0.29 -0.24
N LYS A 174 20.25 -0.87 0.03
CA LYS A 174 19.68 -1.78 -0.97
C LYS A 174 18.16 -1.76 -0.89
N LYS A 175 17.51 -2.19 -1.98
CA LYS A 175 16.05 -2.26 -2.05
C LYS A 175 15.52 -3.15 -0.93
N VAL A 176 14.60 -2.60 -0.15
CA VAL A 176 13.89 -3.34 0.90
C VAL A 176 12.57 -3.84 0.33
N SER A 177 12.41 -5.15 0.24
CA SER A 177 11.14 -5.78 -0.07
C SER A 177 10.67 -6.52 1.17
N ILE A 178 9.44 -6.27 1.61
CA ILE A 178 8.75 -7.03 2.65
C ILE A 178 7.46 -7.55 2.04
N GLU A 179 7.41 -8.87 1.86
CA GLU A 179 6.33 -9.55 1.17
C GLU A 179 5.45 -10.36 2.14
N ASN A 180 4.23 -10.70 1.70
CA ASN A 180 3.27 -11.49 2.47
C ASN A 180 2.91 -10.89 3.84
N ILE A 181 2.81 -9.56 3.92
CA ILE A 181 2.49 -8.85 5.17
C ILE A 181 1.04 -9.14 5.54
N LYS A 182 0.77 -9.84 6.66
CA LYS A 182 -0.61 -10.06 7.17
C LYS A 182 -1.07 -8.97 8.14
N SER A 183 -0.14 -8.38 8.88
CA SER A 183 -0.36 -7.23 9.74
C SER A 183 0.88 -6.35 9.73
N ILE A 184 0.69 -5.05 9.48
CA ILE A 184 1.78 -4.07 9.52
C ILE A 184 1.88 -3.35 10.87
N LYS A 185 0.95 -3.61 11.81
CA LYS A 185 0.88 -2.94 13.11
C LYS A 185 2.18 -3.00 13.90
N ASN A 186 2.92 -4.09 13.75
CA ASN A 186 4.15 -4.33 14.48
C ASN A 186 5.42 -3.93 13.72
N LEU A 187 5.30 -3.44 12.48
CA LEU A 187 6.41 -2.99 11.67
C LEU A 187 6.50 -1.45 11.72
N LYS A 188 7.51 -0.91 12.41
CA LYS A 188 7.70 0.53 12.57
C LYS A 188 8.82 1.01 11.66
N LEU A 189 8.45 1.81 10.65
CA LEU A 189 9.35 2.32 9.62
C LEU A 189 9.51 3.84 9.63
N ASP A 190 8.89 4.56 10.58
CA ASP A 190 8.97 6.03 10.61
C ASP A 190 10.41 6.54 10.64
N GLY A 191 10.70 7.60 9.89
CA GLY A 191 12.04 8.19 9.82
C GLY A 191 13.06 7.41 8.98
N CYS A 192 12.70 6.27 8.39
CA CYS A 192 13.65 5.45 7.62
C CYS A 192 14.11 6.12 6.32
N LYS A 193 15.30 5.76 5.85
CA LYS A 193 15.87 6.20 4.58
C LYS A 193 16.06 5.01 3.65
N PHE A 194 15.47 5.06 2.46
CA PHE A 194 15.51 4.00 1.45
C PHE A 194 16.21 4.51 0.19
N GLN A 195 17.46 4.10 -0.02
CA GLN A 195 18.25 4.56 -1.17
C GLN A 195 17.77 3.91 -2.48
N ASP A 196 17.58 2.60 -2.47
CA ASP A 196 17.14 1.81 -3.63
C ASP A 196 15.62 1.49 -3.60
N GLY A 197 14.88 2.13 -2.67
CA GLY A 197 13.43 2.04 -2.56
C GLY A 197 12.89 1.00 -1.56
N LEU A 198 11.59 1.08 -1.34
CA LEU A 198 10.80 0.22 -0.45
C LEU A 198 9.66 -0.44 -1.22
N SER A 199 9.47 -1.73 -1.01
CA SER A 199 8.33 -2.48 -1.55
C SER A 199 7.63 -3.22 -0.42
N LEU A 200 6.38 -2.86 -0.17
CA LEU A 200 5.49 -3.54 0.77
C LEU A 200 4.46 -4.32 -0.04
N LYS A 201 4.45 -5.65 0.09
CA LYS A 201 3.44 -6.50 -0.53
C LYS A 201 2.58 -7.15 0.55
N LEU A 202 1.30 -6.80 0.56
CA LEU A 202 0.31 -7.36 1.48
C LEU A 202 -0.03 -8.80 1.11
N ALA A 203 -0.29 -9.63 2.11
CA ALA A 203 -0.74 -11.00 1.91
C ALA A 203 -2.13 -11.05 1.24
N TYR A 204 -2.37 -12.15 0.54
CA TYR A 204 -3.66 -12.44 -0.10
C TYR A 204 -4.78 -12.54 0.94
N SER A 205 -5.93 -11.93 0.65
CA SER A 205 -6.99 -11.74 1.65
C SER A 205 -7.90 -12.95 1.86
N LYS A 206 -8.00 -13.89 0.91
CA LYS A 206 -9.01 -14.96 1.02
C LYS A 206 -8.46 -16.15 1.80
N THR A 207 -8.88 -16.26 3.06
CA THR A 207 -8.57 -17.41 3.91
C THR A 207 -9.59 -18.54 3.77
N ASP A 208 -10.88 -18.20 3.54
CA ASP A 208 -12.00 -19.09 3.18
C ASP A 208 -13.10 -18.28 2.46
N GLU A 209 -14.18 -18.92 1.96
CA GLU A 209 -15.26 -18.26 1.19
C GLU A 209 -15.89 -17.03 1.86
N ASN A 210 -15.78 -16.88 3.19
CA ASN A 210 -16.39 -15.80 3.97
C ASN A 210 -15.42 -15.00 4.87
N ASN A 211 -14.11 -15.30 4.86
CA ASN A 211 -13.14 -14.63 5.73
C ASN A 211 -12.05 -13.91 4.92
N TYR A 212 -12.15 -12.58 4.89
CA TYR A 212 -11.13 -11.70 4.34
C TYR A 212 -10.14 -11.29 5.43
N LEU A 213 -8.85 -11.51 5.18
CA LEU A 213 -7.78 -10.90 5.97
C LEU A 213 -7.81 -9.39 5.73
N LYS A 214 -8.15 -8.67 6.80
CA LYS A 214 -8.18 -7.21 6.83
C LYS A 214 -6.85 -6.70 7.38
N HIS A 215 -6.07 -6.06 6.52
CA HIS A 215 -4.78 -5.48 6.87
C HIS A 215 -4.97 -4.21 7.71
N ASP A 216 -4.09 -4.05 8.70
CA ASP A 216 -3.99 -2.82 9.50
C ASP A 216 -3.63 -1.60 8.65
N PRO A 217 -3.88 -0.37 9.14
CA PRO A 217 -3.45 0.87 8.49
C PRO A 217 -1.95 0.88 8.17
N ILE A 218 -1.61 1.23 6.94
CA ILE A 218 -0.23 1.45 6.51
C ILE A 218 0.08 2.93 6.69
N SER A 219 0.93 3.26 7.66
CA SER A 219 1.40 4.63 7.85
C SER A 219 2.91 4.69 7.70
N LEU A 220 3.38 5.56 6.80
CA LEU A 220 4.79 5.89 6.65
C LEU A 220 4.94 7.39 6.84
N SER A 221 5.69 7.77 7.88
CA SER A 221 5.93 9.16 8.20
C SER A 221 7.41 9.50 8.35
N ASP A 222 7.75 10.73 8.00
CA ASP A 222 9.11 11.29 8.09
C ASP A 222 10.19 10.44 7.38
N CYS A 223 9.81 9.59 6.42
CA CYS A 223 10.72 8.74 5.66
C CYS A 223 11.37 9.51 4.50
N THR A 224 12.55 9.06 4.07
CA THR A 224 13.22 9.55 2.84
C THR A 224 13.31 8.42 1.80
N PHE A 225 12.87 8.71 0.58
CA PHE A 225 12.86 7.79 -0.56
C PHE A 225 13.71 8.38 -1.68
N ASP A 226 14.89 7.81 -1.91
CA ASP A 226 15.70 8.10 -3.09
C ASP A 226 15.37 7.12 -4.24
N GLY A 227 14.80 5.97 -3.89
CA GLY A 227 14.21 5.01 -4.83
C GLY A 227 12.71 4.82 -4.58
N ASP A 228 12.06 4.07 -5.46
CA ASP A 228 10.59 3.97 -5.50
C ASP A 228 9.95 3.40 -4.23
N LEU A 229 8.77 3.91 -3.90
CA LEU A 229 7.87 3.36 -2.90
C LEU A 229 6.74 2.58 -3.58
N ASN A 230 6.67 1.28 -3.28
CA ASN A 230 5.66 0.37 -3.83
C ASN A 230 4.80 -0.18 -2.68
N ILE A 231 3.48 -0.01 -2.75
CA ILE A 231 2.51 -0.59 -1.80
C ILE A 231 1.52 -1.42 -2.60
N HIS A 232 1.75 -2.73 -2.63
CA HIS A 232 1.03 -3.65 -3.48
C HIS A 232 0.20 -4.63 -2.65
N GLY A 233 -1.01 -4.94 -3.11
CA GLY A 233 -1.73 -6.13 -2.70
C GLY A 233 -1.66 -7.24 -3.74
N ASP A 234 -2.21 -8.39 -3.37
CA ASP A 234 -2.73 -9.36 -4.33
C ASP A 234 -4.22 -9.06 -4.59
N SER A 235 -4.85 -9.72 -5.57
CA SER A 235 -6.26 -9.48 -5.89
C SER A 235 -7.14 -9.50 -4.63
N TYR A 236 -7.92 -8.44 -4.41
CA TYR A 236 -8.81 -8.27 -3.25
C TYR A 236 -8.11 -8.09 -1.89
N SER A 237 -6.81 -7.78 -1.81
CA SER A 237 -6.18 -7.43 -0.53
C SER A 237 -6.89 -6.23 0.12
N VAL A 238 -7.49 -6.46 1.29
CA VAL A 238 -8.28 -5.45 2.01
C VAL A 238 -7.42 -4.72 3.02
N THR A 239 -7.31 -3.40 2.90
CA THR A 239 -6.61 -2.56 3.91
C THR A 239 -7.51 -1.46 4.45
N GLN A 240 -7.23 -1.01 5.67
CA GLN A 240 -8.01 0.01 6.37
C GLN A 240 -7.73 1.43 5.89
N GLU A 241 -6.46 1.76 5.68
CA GLU A 241 -5.99 3.12 5.36
C GLU A 241 -4.55 3.04 4.85
N ILE A 242 -4.20 3.91 3.92
CA ILE A 242 -2.81 4.21 3.55
C ILE A 242 -2.56 5.69 3.83
N ASN A 243 -1.55 5.98 4.64
CA ASN A 243 -1.25 7.32 5.09
C ASN A 243 0.23 7.65 4.93
N LEU A 244 0.54 8.44 3.91
CA LEU A 244 1.90 8.87 3.55
C LEU A 244 2.06 10.35 3.89
N LYS A 245 2.65 10.64 5.06
CA LYS A 245 2.73 11.99 5.61
C LYS A 245 4.16 12.45 5.87
N LYS A 246 4.48 13.67 5.47
CA LYS A 246 5.79 14.32 5.75
C LYS A 246 7.00 13.53 5.24
N ASN A 247 6.81 12.72 4.21
CA ASN A 247 7.91 12.00 3.58
C ASN A 247 8.68 12.94 2.65
N THR A 248 9.92 12.55 2.34
CA THR A 248 10.80 13.23 1.39
C THR A 248 11.10 12.28 0.24
N PHE A 249 10.78 12.68 -0.98
CA PHE A 249 11.10 11.98 -2.21
C PHE A 249 12.21 12.74 -2.94
N THR A 250 13.27 12.05 -3.33
CA THR A 250 14.40 12.60 -4.08
C THR A 250 14.67 11.74 -5.33
N ASN A 251 15.63 12.15 -6.17
CA ASN A 251 16.13 11.34 -7.30
C ASN A 251 15.04 10.74 -8.22
N GLU A 252 13.97 11.50 -8.47
CA GLU A 252 12.84 11.07 -9.28
C GLU A 252 12.09 9.82 -8.76
N ALA A 253 12.21 9.52 -7.46
CA ALA A 253 11.52 8.40 -6.81
C ALA A 253 9.99 8.47 -7.01
N LYS A 254 9.40 7.33 -7.35
CA LYS A 254 7.97 7.22 -7.70
C LYS A 254 7.18 6.53 -6.60
N LEU A 255 5.87 6.72 -6.65
CA LEU A 255 4.91 6.01 -5.79
C LEU A 255 4.00 5.14 -6.64
N ASP A 256 3.91 3.86 -6.30
CA ASP A 256 3.00 2.91 -6.92
C ASP A 256 2.14 2.20 -5.87
N ILE A 257 0.82 2.37 -6.00
CA ILE A 257 -0.17 1.70 -5.15
C ILE A 257 -1.09 0.88 -6.05
N ARG A 258 -1.18 -0.44 -5.82
CA ARG A 258 -1.99 -1.30 -6.68
C ARG A 258 -2.61 -2.52 -6.01
N ASN A 259 -3.66 -3.04 -6.63
CA ASN A 259 -4.36 -4.29 -6.27
C ASN A 259 -4.86 -4.28 -4.83
N LEU A 260 -5.63 -3.26 -4.46
CA LEU A 260 -6.17 -3.11 -3.10
C LEU A 260 -7.67 -2.87 -3.14
N SER A 261 -8.36 -3.25 -2.08
CA SER A 261 -9.79 -2.98 -1.94
C SER A 261 -10.14 -2.45 -0.56
N ALA A 262 -11.18 -1.64 -0.49
CA ALA A 262 -11.82 -1.31 0.78
C ALA A 262 -12.40 -2.55 1.47
N THR A 263 -12.71 -2.41 2.77
CA THR A 263 -13.59 -3.37 3.45
C THR A 263 -14.99 -3.35 2.83
N GLU A 264 -15.72 -4.46 2.94
CA GLU A 264 -17.12 -4.54 2.47
C GLU A 264 -17.95 -3.36 3.00
N ASN A 265 -18.68 -2.68 2.10
CA ASN A 265 -19.46 -1.46 2.37
C ASN A 265 -18.65 -0.25 2.91
N GLY A 266 -17.33 -0.31 2.88
CA GLY A 266 -16.43 0.78 3.32
C GLY A 266 -15.76 1.51 2.15
N ARG A 267 -14.88 2.44 2.51
CA ARG A 267 -13.94 3.09 1.59
C ARG A 267 -12.52 2.83 2.07
N LEU A 268 -11.56 2.77 1.15
CA LEU A 268 -10.12 2.74 1.45
C LEU A 268 -9.56 4.16 1.36
N PRO A 269 -9.31 4.85 2.49
CA PRO A 269 -8.68 6.15 2.47
C PRO A 269 -7.20 6.02 2.10
N ILE A 270 -6.76 6.78 1.09
CA ILE A 270 -5.36 6.90 0.71
C ILE A 270 -4.99 8.38 0.76
N ILE A 271 -4.15 8.76 1.71
CA ILE A 271 -3.79 10.15 1.98
C ILE A 271 -2.30 10.34 1.69
N ILE A 272 -1.98 11.28 0.79
CA ILE A 272 -0.62 11.64 0.42
C ILE A 272 -0.42 13.14 0.66
N GLU A 273 0.35 13.45 1.70
CA GLU A 273 0.57 14.83 2.16
C GLU A 273 2.03 15.06 2.56
N GLY A 274 2.60 16.17 2.13
CA GLY A 274 3.97 16.50 2.46
C GLY A 274 4.44 17.70 1.65
N ASN A 275 5.55 18.30 2.07
CA ASN A 275 6.17 19.37 1.30
C ASN A 275 6.95 18.83 0.09
N SER A 276 7.31 17.54 0.14
CA SER A 276 7.95 16.80 -0.95
C SER A 276 7.01 15.67 -1.38
N MET A 277 6.82 15.54 -2.69
CA MET A 277 5.93 14.57 -3.31
C MET A 277 6.73 13.62 -4.21
N PRO A 278 6.23 12.39 -4.45
CA PRO A 278 6.81 11.50 -5.45
C PRO A 278 6.90 12.18 -6.82
N HIS A 279 7.87 11.78 -7.64
CA HIS A 279 7.98 12.29 -9.01
C HIS A 279 6.74 11.92 -9.82
N ASP A 280 6.43 10.63 -9.91
CA ASP A 280 5.18 10.14 -10.50
C ASP A 280 4.38 9.34 -9.48
N ILE A 281 3.06 9.40 -9.58
CA ILE A 281 2.13 8.66 -8.71
C ILE A 281 1.23 7.77 -9.56
N PHE A 282 1.21 6.48 -9.22
CA PHE A 282 0.42 5.47 -9.91
C PHE A 282 -0.57 4.81 -8.96
N PHE A 283 -1.83 4.78 -9.35
CA PHE A 283 -2.88 4.00 -8.71
C PHE A 283 -3.41 2.99 -9.73
N THR A 284 -3.30 1.70 -9.45
CA THR A 284 -3.75 0.65 -10.39
C THR A 284 -4.64 -0.39 -9.71
N SER A 285 -5.83 -0.67 -10.25
CA SER A 285 -6.68 -1.77 -9.76
C SER A 285 -7.02 -1.62 -8.26
N ILE A 286 -7.53 -0.44 -7.90
CA ILE A 286 -7.95 -0.13 -6.52
C ILE A 286 -9.47 0.03 -6.46
N ILE A 287 -10.12 -0.74 -5.58
CA ILE A 287 -11.58 -0.80 -5.49
C ILE A 287 -12.08 0.00 -4.28
N SER A 288 -13.05 0.88 -4.51
CA SER A 288 -13.74 1.70 -3.51
C SER A 288 -12.79 2.59 -2.69
N ALA A 289 -11.77 3.16 -3.33
CA ALA A 289 -10.84 4.06 -2.65
C ALA A 289 -11.36 5.50 -2.53
N THR A 290 -10.85 6.21 -1.53
CA THR A 290 -10.92 7.67 -1.42
C THR A 290 -9.48 8.18 -1.39
N ILE A 291 -9.00 8.65 -2.55
CA ILE A 291 -7.64 9.15 -2.73
C ILE A 291 -7.64 10.66 -2.51
N GLN A 292 -6.78 11.11 -1.60
CA GLN A 292 -6.51 12.52 -1.31
C GLN A 292 -5.05 12.84 -1.55
N ILE A 293 -4.80 13.84 -2.41
CA ILE A 293 -3.46 14.35 -2.71
C ILE A 293 -3.42 15.84 -2.37
N GLY A 294 -2.41 16.23 -1.60
CA GLY A 294 -2.27 17.59 -1.12
C GLY A 294 -3.11 17.86 0.12
N ARG A 295 -2.92 19.05 0.71
CA ARG A 295 -3.56 19.43 1.97
C ARG A 295 -4.92 20.06 1.69
N ASN A 296 -5.95 19.53 2.31
CA ASN A 296 -7.26 20.18 2.40
C ASN A 296 -7.27 21.25 3.51
N ASN A 297 -6.37 22.23 3.41
CA ASN A 297 -6.34 23.37 4.32
C ASN A 297 -6.29 24.67 3.51
N LYS A 298 -7.39 25.44 3.59
CA LYS A 298 -7.55 26.71 2.86
C LYS A 298 -6.63 27.82 3.34
N ASP A 299 -6.05 27.67 4.53
CA ASP A 299 -5.16 28.67 5.13
C ASP A 299 -3.69 28.50 4.67
N ASP A 300 -3.34 27.36 4.06
CA ASP A 300 -1.99 27.11 3.54
C ASP A 300 -1.90 27.58 2.09
N LEU A 301 -1.29 28.74 1.86
CA LEU A 301 -1.14 29.31 0.52
C LEU A 301 -0.08 28.59 -0.34
N LYS A 302 0.73 27.72 0.26
CA LYS A 302 1.81 27.06 -0.46
C LYS A 302 1.29 25.80 -1.16
N LYS A 303 1.20 25.88 -2.49
CA LYS A 303 0.96 24.69 -3.33
C LYS A 303 2.08 23.68 -3.13
N THR A 304 1.71 22.42 -2.93
CA THR A 304 2.66 21.30 -3.06
C THR A 304 2.76 20.89 -4.52
N GLU A 305 3.86 20.24 -4.92
CA GLU A 305 4.17 19.98 -6.33
C GLU A 305 4.51 18.51 -6.53
N THR A 306 3.84 17.87 -7.50
CA THR A 306 4.25 16.59 -8.11
C THR A 306 5.05 16.91 -9.38
N PRO A 307 6.37 16.62 -9.40
CA PRO A 307 7.26 16.96 -10.53
C PRO A 307 6.93 16.27 -11.86
N GLY A 308 6.33 15.08 -11.79
CA GLY A 308 5.86 14.30 -12.92
C GLY A 308 4.33 14.25 -12.97
N GLY A 309 3.78 13.10 -13.36
CA GLY A 309 2.35 12.90 -13.59
C GLY A 309 1.65 12.06 -12.51
N ILE A 310 0.31 12.09 -12.58
CA ILE A 310 -0.55 11.21 -11.77
C ILE A 310 -1.38 10.35 -12.72
N VAL A 311 -1.28 9.04 -12.57
CA VAL A 311 -2.03 8.07 -13.37
C VAL A 311 -2.87 7.19 -12.46
N VAL A 312 -4.17 7.26 -12.66
CA VAL A 312 -5.17 6.38 -12.07
C VAL A 312 -5.65 5.44 -13.16
N LYS A 313 -5.49 4.15 -12.95
CA LYS A 313 -5.86 3.12 -13.92
C LYS A 313 -6.69 2.03 -13.26
N ASN A 314 -7.82 1.69 -13.86
CA ASN A 314 -8.67 0.60 -13.40
C ASN A 314 -9.07 0.73 -11.92
N CYS A 315 -9.44 1.93 -11.48
CA CYS A 315 -9.93 2.16 -10.12
C CYS A 315 -11.46 2.28 -10.14
N GLU A 316 -12.12 1.40 -9.41
CA GLU A 316 -13.58 1.27 -9.38
C GLU A 316 -14.18 1.94 -8.15
N ASN A 317 -15.37 2.54 -8.28
CA ASN A 317 -16.10 3.22 -7.20
C ASN A 317 -15.21 4.20 -6.41
N ALA A 318 -14.25 4.83 -7.08
CA ALA A 318 -13.22 5.63 -6.44
C ALA A 318 -13.60 7.13 -6.37
N ASP A 319 -13.24 7.75 -5.24
CA ASP A 319 -13.22 9.20 -5.07
C ASP A 319 -11.78 9.70 -5.20
N PHE A 320 -11.58 10.74 -6.00
CA PHE A 320 -10.29 11.40 -6.20
C PHE A 320 -10.42 12.86 -5.81
N ASN A 321 -9.62 13.29 -4.85
CA ASN A 321 -9.61 14.66 -4.36
C ASN A 321 -8.17 15.20 -4.40
N ILE A 322 -7.94 16.24 -5.18
CA ILE A 322 -6.64 16.90 -5.28
C ILE A 322 -6.82 18.37 -4.86
N TYR A 323 -6.07 18.78 -3.84
CA TYR A 323 -6.19 20.09 -3.21
C TYR A 323 -4.88 20.86 -3.26
N ASN A 324 -4.95 22.14 -3.69
CA ASN A 324 -3.87 23.10 -3.59
C ASN A 324 -2.52 22.54 -4.11
N HIS A 325 -2.56 22.01 -5.33
CA HIS A 325 -1.48 21.18 -5.86
C HIS A 325 -1.07 21.59 -7.28
N THR A 326 0.23 21.52 -7.56
CA THR A 326 0.78 21.66 -8.90
C THR A 326 1.18 20.28 -9.43
N ILE A 327 0.71 19.92 -10.62
CA ILE A 327 1.09 18.68 -11.33
C ILE A 327 1.81 19.10 -12.61
N ASN A 328 3.12 18.87 -12.67
CA ASN A 328 3.94 19.27 -13.81
C ASN A 328 3.75 18.34 -15.03
N GLY A 329 3.40 17.09 -14.78
CA GLY A 329 3.04 16.10 -15.79
C GLY A 329 1.54 16.07 -16.10
N SER A 330 1.12 15.00 -16.76
CA SER A 330 -0.30 14.77 -17.09
C SER A 330 -1.06 14.16 -15.91
N LEU A 331 -2.37 14.45 -15.84
CA LEU A 331 -3.30 13.81 -14.91
C LEU A 331 -4.24 12.90 -15.72
N LYS A 332 -4.23 11.60 -15.45
CA LYS A 332 -4.95 10.61 -16.25
C LYS A 332 -5.81 9.69 -15.37
N PHE A 333 -7.09 9.59 -15.69
CA PHE A 333 -8.06 8.64 -15.13
C PHE A 333 -8.50 7.69 -16.24
N ILE A 334 -8.04 6.45 -16.19
CA ILE A 334 -8.16 5.47 -17.27
C ILE A 334 -8.97 4.26 -16.75
N PRO A 335 -10.15 3.96 -17.32
CA PRO A 335 -10.95 2.78 -16.94
C PRO A 335 -10.31 1.48 -17.46
N GLU A 336 -10.84 0.33 -17.02
CA GLU A 336 -10.44 -0.97 -17.56
C GLU A 336 -10.90 -1.15 -19.02
N ASP A 337 -10.20 -2.00 -19.77
CA ASP A 337 -10.62 -2.44 -21.10
C ASP A 337 -11.77 -3.47 -20.99
N LYS A 338 -12.84 -3.31 -21.79
CA LYS A 338 -14.11 -4.07 -21.68
C LYS A 338 -14.01 -5.58 -21.96
N ASP A 339 -12.82 -6.14 -22.17
CA ASP A 339 -12.64 -7.61 -22.30
C ASP A 339 -12.80 -8.35 -20.95
N SER A 340 -12.89 -7.62 -19.84
CA SER A 340 -13.15 -8.14 -18.49
C SER A 340 -14.65 -8.39 -18.25
N ILE A 341 -14.97 -9.56 -17.68
CA ILE A 341 -16.32 -10.03 -17.34
C ILE A 341 -16.89 -9.37 -16.07
N TYR A 342 -16.06 -8.65 -15.30
CA TYR A 342 -16.47 -7.92 -14.11
C TYR A 342 -16.73 -6.46 -14.50
N ARG A 343 -18.01 -6.08 -14.51
CA ARG A 343 -18.47 -4.75 -14.92
C ARG A 343 -18.73 -3.88 -13.69
N THR A 344 -17.76 -3.06 -13.30
CA THR A 344 -18.02 -1.85 -12.48
C THR A 344 -16.95 -0.77 -12.70
N ASN A 345 -16.75 -0.33 -13.95
CA ASN A 345 -15.93 0.86 -14.28
C ASN A 345 -16.68 2.16 -13.94
N THR A 346 -16.87 2.44 -12.66
CA THR A 346 -17.50 3.66 -12.14
C THR A 346 -16.49 4.55 -11.42
N ALA A 347 -16.66 5.86 -11.55
CA ALA A 347 -15.98 6.84 -10.71
C ALA A 347 -17.03 7.64 -9.94
N GLU A 348 -16.87 7.76 -8.62
CA GLU A 348 -17.83 8.48 -7.79
C GLU A 348 -17.56 10.00 -7.88
N ASN A 349 -16.36 10.45 -7.52
CA ASN A 349 -16.02 11.87 -7.60
C ASN A 349 -14.61 12.07 -8.15
N ILE A 350 -14.46 13.01 -9.07
CA ILE A 350 -13.17 13.58 -9.49
C ILE A 350 -13.21 15.05 -9.12
N TYR A 351 -12.54 15.42 -8.03
CA TYR A 351 -12.54 16.77 -7.47
C TYR A 351 -11.13 17.38 -7.48
N LEU A 352 -11.00 18.52 -8.17
CA LEU A 352 -9.78 19.31 -8.26
C LEU A 352 -10.06 20.71 -7.71
N GLU A 353 -9.41 21.10 -6.61
CA GLU A 353 -9.58 22.42 -5.99
C GLU A 353 -8.25 23.15 -5.90
N SER A 354 -8.21 24.40 -6.39
CA SER A 354 -7.02 25.27 -6.34
C SER A 354 -5.77 24.64 -7.00
N CYS A 355 -5.97 23.87 -8.07
CA CYS A 355 -4.92 23.09 -8.72
C CYS A 355 -4.30 23.81 -9.93
N GLU A 356 -3.05 23.48 -10.24
CA GLU A 356 -2.37 23.91 -11.46
C GLU A 356 -1.79 22.70 -12.18
N ILE A 357 -2.34 22.39 -13.36
CA ILE A 357 -1.97 21.20 -14.11
C ILE A 357 -1.27 21.63 -15.38
N LYS A 358 0.04 21.38 -15.44
CA LYS A 358 0.89 21.72 -16.58
C LYS A 358 0.70 20.74 -17.73
N GLY A 359 0.45 19.47 -17.47
CA GLY A 359 0.18 18.47 -18.51
C GLY A 359 -1.28 18.42 -18.97
N PHE A 360 -1.57 17.42 -19.81
CA PHE A 360 -2.91 17.18 -20.35
C PHE A 360 -3.76 16.42 -19.31
N VAL A 361 -5.03 16.81 -19.15
CA VAL A 361 -5.98 16.09 -18.28
C VAL A 361 -6.80 15.10 -19.09
N THR A 362 -6.80 13.83 -18.73
CA THR A 362 -7.57 12.77 -19.42
C THR A 362 -8.50 12.08 -18.44
N ILE A 363 -9.79 12.04 -18.74
CA ILE A 363 -10.82 11.29 -18.02
C ILE A 363 -11.50 10.34 -19.01
N GLY A 364 -11.15 9.05 -18.95
CA GLY A 364 -11.54 8.04 -19.92
C GLY A 364 -10.42 7.73 -20.92
N THR A 365 -10.77 7.17 -22.08
CA THR A 365 -9.82 6.90 -23.17
C THR A 365 -10.47 6.95 -24.54
N SER A 366 -9.69 7.20 -25.59
CA SER A 366 -10.16 7.25 -26.98
C SER A 366 -10.60 5.89 -27.53
N TYR A 367 -10.23 4.78 -26.88
CA TYR A 367 -10.64 3.44 -27.29
C TYR A 367 -12.13 3.22 -27.02
N LYS A 368 -12.90 2.87 -28.05
CA LYS A 368 -14.37 2.69 -27.95
C LYS A 368 -14.79 1.68 -26.88
N ASN A 369 -13.94 0.70 -26.62
CA ASN A 369 -14.21 -0.39 -25.68
C ASN A 369 -13.69 -0.13 -24.26
N ALA A 370 -13.12 1.04 -23.96
CA ALA A 370 -12.67 1.34 -22.61
C ALA A 370 -13.23 2.71 -22.22
N ARG A 371 -14.36 2.72 -21.51
CA ARG A 371 -15.04 3.95 -21.06
C ARG A 371 -15.61 3.73 -19.68
N TYR A 372 -15.64 4.78 -18.88
CA TYR A 372 -16.44 4.76 -17.66
C TYR A 372 -17.90 4.56 -18.02
N GLU A 373 -18.54 3.58 -17.36
CA GLU A 373 -19.98 3.37 -17.50
C GLU A 373 -20.73 4.54 -16.86
N LYS A 374 -20.29 4.95 -15.68
CA LYS A 374 -20.85 6.10 -14.97
C LYS A 374 -19.79 6.87 -14.21
N ILE A 375 -19.79 8.19 -14.38
CA ILE A 375 -19.07 9.12 -13.52
C ILE A 375 -20.11 9.96 -12.78
N LYS A 376 -20.13 9.94 -11.45
CA LYS A 376 -21.16 10.68 -10.72
C LYS A 376 -20.85 12.18 -10.69
N ASN A 377 -19.65 12.60 -10.27
CA ASN A 377 -19.29 14.02 -10.32
C ASN A 377 -17.87 14.26 -10.84
N ILE A 378 -17.73 15.25 -11.72
CA ILE A 378 -16.47 15.90 -12.06
C ILE A 378 -16.58 17.35 -11.59
N LYS A 379 -15.76 17.77 -10.64
CA LYS A 379 -15.76 19.13 -10.10
C LYS A 379 -14.36 19.72 -10.15
N ILE A 380 -14.22 20.88 -10.79
CA ILE A 380 -12.95 21.61 -10.92
C ILE A 380 -13.18 23.05 -10.46
N VAL A 381 -12.47 23.48 -9.42
CA VAL A 381 -12.69 24.79 -8.78
C VAL A 381 -11.36 25.52 -8.62
N GLY A 382 -11.29 26.77 -9.08
CA GLY A 382 -10.11 27.62 -8.87
C GLY A 382 -8.84 27.07 -9.52
N ALA A 383 -8.95 26.43 -10.69
CA ALA A 383 -7.86 25.67 -11.28
C ALA A 383 -7.37 26.26 -12.62
N THR A 384 -6.11 26.01 -12.93
CA THR A 384 -5.50 26.35 -14.22
C THR A 384 -5.00 25.09 -14.92
N ILE A 385 -5.46 24.84 -16.14
CA ILE A 385 -5.10 23.68 -16.95
C ILE A 385 -4.37 24.16 -18.21
N HIS A 386 -3.11 23.77 -18.36
CA HIS A 386 -2.22 24.34 -19.37
C HIS A 386 -2.35 23.69 -20.76
N ASN A 387 -2.48 22.37 -20.79
CA ASN A 387 -2.31 21.60 -22.02
C ASN A 387 -3.59 20.93 -22.53
N GLY A 388 -4.75 21.24 -21.94
CA GLY A 388 -6.05 20.77 -22.41
C GLY A 388 -6.67 19.67 -21.54
N LEU A 389 -7.86 19.27 -21.96
CA LEU A 389 -8.74 18.35 -21.23
C LEU A 389 -9.46 17.44 -22.22
N TYR A 390 -9.50 16.14 -21.93
CA TYR A 390 -10.31 15.17 -22.66
C TYR A 390 -11.20 14.39 -21.70
N ILE A 391 -12.50 14.34 -21.99
CA ILE A 391 -13.49 13.60 -21.21
C ILE A 391 -14.29 12.66 -22.13
N THR A 392 -14.48 11.42 -21.70
CA THR A 392 -15.42 10.47 -22.33
C THR A 392 -15.96 9.47 -21.30
N ALA A 393 -17.27 9.20 -21.38
CA ALA A 393 -17.99 8.23 -20.54
C ALA A 393 -19.34 7.89 -21.20
N GLU A 394 -20.00 6.83 -20.77
CA GLU A 394 -21.39 6.55 -21.18
C GLU A 394 -22.34 7.53 -20.46
N GLU A 395 -22.26 7.65 -19.13
CA GLU A 395 -23.06 8.58 -18.33
C GLU A 395 -22.20 9.42 -17.39
N ILE A 396 -22.51 10.72 -17.29
CA ILE A 396 -21.94 11.62 -16.28
C ILE A 396 -23.07 12.35 -15.57
N SER A 397 -23.24 12.19 -14.26
CA SER A 397 -24.32 12.88 -13.56
C SER A 397 -24.05 14.38 -13.43
N SER A 398 -22.80 14.79 -13.18
CA SER A 398 -22.51 16.21 -12.97
C SER A 398 -21.10 16.61 -13.40
N ILE A 399 -21.00 17.70 -14.15
CA ILE A 399 -19.74 18.39 -14.47
C ILE A 399 -19.87 19.84 -13.99
N TRP A 400 -19.01 20.25 -13.07
CA TRP A 400 -19.02 21.57 -12.44
C TRP A 400 -17.65 22.22 -12.50
N PHE A 401 -17.51 23.24 -13.34
CA PHE A 401 -16.31 24.06 -13.40
C PHE A 401 -16.61 25.46 -12.85
N GLU A 402 -15.82 25.90 -11.87
CA GLU A 402 -15.95 27.20 -11.23
C GLU A 402 -14.59 27.90 -11.13
N TYR A 403 -14.46 29.12 -11.65
CA TYR A 403 -13.19 29.87 -11.60
C TYR A 403 -12.03 29.08 -12.24
N VAL A 404 -12.22 28.62 -13.49
CA VAL A 404 -11.26 27.75 -14.17
C VAL A 404 -10.70 28.40 -15.44
N ASP A 405 -9.39 28.33 -15.61
CA ASP A 405 -8.70 28.76 -16.81
C ASP A 405 -8.14 27.56 -17.59
N PHE A 406 -8.60 27.40 -18.83
CA PHE A 406 -8.03 26.46 -19.80
C PHE A 406 -7.14 27.22 -20.76
N LEU A 407 -5.84 27.15 -20.52
CA LEU A 407 -4.84 27.87 -21.31
C LEU A 407 -4.59 27.17 -22.65
N ILE A 408 -4.13 27.94 -23.63
CA ILE A 408 -3.68 27.42 -24.92
C ILE A 408 -2.16 27.38 -24.95
N GLU A 409 -1.59 26.17 -25.13
CA GLU A 409 -0.13 25.96 -25.05
C GLU A 409 0.48 26.51 -23.75
N GLY A 410 -0.27 26.42 -22.65
CA GLY A 410 0.12 26.93 -21.34
C GLY A 410 0.09 28.45 -21.18
N LYS A 411 -0.55 29.20 -22.09
CA LYS A 411 -0.64 30.67 -22.05
C LYS A 411 -2.09 31.16 -22.02
N ALA A 412 -2.31 32.27 -21.30
CA ALA A 412 -3.48 33.11 -21.45
C ALA A 412 -3.28 34.11 -22.60
N LEU A 413 -4.37 34.60 -23.17
CA LEU A 413 -4.35 35.59 -24.26
C LEU A 413 -4.87 36.93 -23.76
N TYR A 414 -4.08 37.99 -23.91
CA TYR A 414 -4.46 39.33 -23.46
C TYR A 414 -4.64 40.32 -24.62
N ASN A 415 -4.03 40.06 -25.77
CA ASN A 415 -4.03 40.95 -26.92
C ASN A 415 -3.87 40.19 -28.25
N SER A 416 -3.92 40.92 -29.37
CA SER A 416 -3.79 40.35 -30.72
C SER A 416 -2.44 39.70 -30.99
N ASN A 417 -1.34 40.22 -30.44
CA ASN A 417 -0.01 39.65 -30.64
C ASN A 417 0.11 38.28 -29.97
N ASP A 418 -0.50 38.12 -28.79
CA ASP A 418 -0.56 36.82 -28.10
C ASP A 418 -1.28 35.79 -28.99
N ALA A 419 -2.40 36.19 -29.60
CA ALA A 419 -3.22 35.32 -30.45
C ALA A 419 -2.54 34.97 -31.79
N GLU A 420 -1.85 35.92 -32.45
CA GLU A 420 -1.15 35.67 -33.73
C GLU A 420 -0.06 34.59 -33.61
N SER A 421 0.50 34.40 -32.41
CA SER A 421 1.58 33.44 -32.17
C SER A 421 1.12 31.99 -31.96
N VAL A 422 -0.19 31.72 -31.98
CA VAL A 422 -0.77 30.43 -31.58
C VAL A 422 -1.48 29.71 -32.73
N ASP A 423 -1.19 28.41 -32.92
CA ASP A 423 -1.88 27.55 -33.90
C ASP A 423 -3.16 26.93 -33.34
N PHE A 424 -4.19 27.77 -33.27
CA PHE A 424 -5.55 27.42 -32.83
C PHE A 424 -6.17 26.12 -33.39
N PHE A 425 -5.71 25.60 -34.53
CA PHE A 425 -6.24 24.35 -35.10
C PHE A 425 -5.51 23.10 -34.61
N ASN A 426 -4.21 23.20 -34.32
CA ASN A 426 -3.37 22.07 -33.91
C ASN A 426 -2.93 22.12 -32.43
N SER A 427 -3.24 23.21 -31.71
CA SER A 427 -2.89 23.39 -30.28
C SER A 427 -3.76 22.55 -29.32
N THR A 428 -3.45 22.69 -28.04
CA THR A 428 -4.16 22.13 -26.88
C THR A 428 -5.66 22.41 -26.93
N LYS A 429 -6.52 21.44 -26.64
CA LYS A 429 -7.99 21.54 -26.74
C LYS A 429 -8.70 21.05 -25.49
N VAL A 430 -9.91 21.55 -25.28
CA VAL A 430 -10.89 21.01 -24.33
C VAL A 430 -11.92 20.21 -25.13
N GLN A 431 -11.95 18.90 -24.92
CA GLN A 431 -12.75 17.97 -25.70
C GLN A 431 -13.60 17.06 -24.81
N PHE A 432 -14.91 17.11 -25.00
CA PHE A 432 -15.85 16.16 -24.43
C PHE A 432 -16.32 15.31 -25.61
N TYR A 433 -15.97 14.03 -25.61
CA TYR A 433 -16.08 13.20 -26.81
C TYR A 433 -17.00 12.00 -26.61
N ASN A 434 -18.02 11.92 -27.47
CA ASN A 434 -18.95 10.81 -27.57
C ASN A 434 -19.51 10.38 -26.20
N ILE A 435 -19.99 11.37 -25.43
CA ILE A 435 -20.60 11.14 -24.12
C ILE A 435 -22.07 10.75 -24.34
N GLY A 436 -22.53 9.67 -23.73
CA GLY A 436 -23.92 9.22 -23.88
C GLY A 436 -24.91 10.17 -23.20
N LYS A 437 -24.68 10.51 -21.94
CA LYS A 437 -25.53 11.45 -21.20
C LYS A 437 -24.75 12.30 -20.21
N ILE A 438 -25.13 13.56 -20.09
CA ILE A 438 -24.73 14.46 -19.01
C ILE A 438 -25.98 14.97 -18.29
N ASP A 439 -26.19 14.66 -17.01
CA ASP A 439 -27.39 15.19 -16.31
C ASP A 439 -27.25 16.69 -16.01
N THR A 440 -26.05 17.16 -15.66
CA THR A 440 -25.79 18.59 -15.45
C THR A 440 -24.39 18.98 -15.92
N LEU A 441 -24.33 19.97 -16.81
CA LEU A 441 -23.11 20.66 -17.21
C LEU A 441 -23.20 22.11 -16.75
N HIS A 442 -22.43 22.46 -15.72
CA HIS A 442 -22.39 23.80 -15.13
C HIS A 442 -20.99 24.41 -15.25
N LEU A 443 -20.89 25.51 -15.99
CA LEU A 443 -19.66 26.29 -16.15
C LEU A 443 -19.91 27.71 -15.62
N HIS A 444 -19.21 28.08 -14.55
CA HIS A 444 -19.31 29.41 -13.93
C HIS A 444 -17.94 30.08 -13.86
N GLN A 445 -17.80 31.28 -14.42
CA GLN A 445 -16.52 32.01 -14.44
C GLN A 445 -15.39 31.15 -15.02
N VAL A 446 -15.59 30.66 -16.24
CA VAL A 446 -14.61 29.81 -16.94
C VAL A 446 -14.06 30.55 -18.14
N ASN A 447 -12.74 30.55 -18.30
CA ASN A 447 -12.06 31.08 -19.47
C ASN A 447 -11.46 29.95 -20.30
N PHE A 448 -11.91 29.86 -21.55
CA PHE A 448 -11.36 28.94 -22.54
C PHE A 448 -10.49 29.70 -23.53
N TYR A 449 -9.17 29.68 -23.28
CA TYR A 449 -8.18 30.12 -24.27
C TYR A 449 -7.92 29.04 -25.32
N ALA A 450 -8.01 27.77 -24.90
CA ALA A 450 -7.96 26.61 -25.78
C ALA A 450 -9.28 26.41 -26.57
N PRO A 451 -9.24 25.81 -27.77
CA PRO A 451 -10.43 25.44 -28.53
C PRO A 451 -11.30 24.45 -27.74
N VAL A 452 -12.62 24.63 -27.83
CA VAL A 452 -13.61 23.81 -27.11
C VAL A 452 -14.46 23.02 -28.08
N SER A 453 -14.54 21.70 -27.88
CA SER A 453 -15.49 20.80 -28.55
C SER A 453 -16.25 19.97 -27.52
N ILE A 454 -17.57 20.10 -27.50
CA ILE A 454 -18.45 19.31 -26.63
C ILE A 454 -19.43 18.53 -27.47
N ASP A 455 -19.22 17.22 -27.50
CA ASP A 455 -20.04 16.25 -28.25
C ASP A 455 -20.69 15.26 -27.27
N ALA A 456 -21.98 15.45 -27.01
CA ALA A 456 -22.78 14.58 -26.17
C ALA A 456 -24.09 14.20 -26.87
N ILE A 457 -24.61 12.99 -26.64
CA ILE A 457 -25.92 12.58 -27.18
C ILE A 457 -27.03 13.35 -26.46
N GLN A 458 -26.95 13.45 -25.13
CA GLN A 458 -27.93 14.12 -24.28
C GLN A 458 -27.27 14.96 -23.18
N ILE A 459 -27.82 16.16 -22.95
CA ILE A 459 -27.49 17.02 -21.81
C ILE A 459 -28.81 17.51 -21.19
N ASP A 460 -29.10 17.12 -19.95
CA ASP A 460 -30.39 17.47 -19.32
C ASP A 460 -30.40 18.92 -18.80
N LYS A 461 -29.30 19.38 -18.20
CA LYS A 461 -29.15 20.75 -17.70
C LYS A 461 -27.85 21.37 -18.22
N PHE A 462 -27.96 22.45 -18.98
CA PHE A 462 -26.84 23.12 -19.62
C PHE A 462 -26.73 24.57 -19.16
N HIS A 463 -25.85 24.80 -18.20
CA HIS A 463 -25.82 26.01 -17.39
C HIS A 463 -24.49 26.74 -17.55
N LEU A 464 -24.49 27.88 -18.24
CA LEU A 464 -23.31 28.71 -18.45
C LEU A 464 -23.51 30.09 -17.81
N THR A 465 -22.58 30.52 -16.97
CA THR A 465 -22.61 31.84 -16.33
C THR A 465 -21.24 32.50 -16.35
N THR A 466 -21.10 33.68 -16.96
CA THR A 466 -19.83 34.42 -17.03
C THR A 466 -18.71 33.58 -17.67
N THR A 467 -19.02 32.93 -18.80
CA THR A 467 -18.09 32.03 -19.50
C THR A 467 -17.54 32.69 -20.76
N ASN A 468 -16.22 32.67 -20.91
CA ASN A 468 -15.52 33.34 -22.01
C ASN A 468 -14.82 32.32 -22.92
N PHE A 469 -15.04 32.46 -24.23
CA PHE A 469 -14.37 31.68 -25.27
C PHE A 469 -13.48 32.61 -26.10
N TYR A 470 -12.17 32.37 -26.13
CA TYR A 470 -11.24 33.26 -26.82
C TYR A 470 -10.97 32.79 -28.25
N VAL A 471 -11.03 33.74 -29.18
CA VAL A 471 -10.68 33.64 -30.61
C VAL A 471 -11.59 32.72 -31.42
N ILE A 472 -11.61 31.42 -31.14
CA ILE A 472 -12.36 30.41 -31.89
C ILE A 472 -13.80 30.29 -31.38
N LYS A 473 -14.75 30.10 -32.30
CA LYS A 473 -16.14 29.75 -31.95
C LYS A 473 -16.16 28.37 -31.25
N PRO A 474 -16.78 28.23 -30.08
CA PRO A 474 -16.91 26.91 -29.44
C PRO A 474 -17.78 25.99 -30.30
N HIS A 475 -17.41 24.71 -30.40
CA HIS A 475 -18.25 23.68 -30.97
C HIS A 475 -18.97 22.94 -29.84
N VAL A 476 -20.30 23.06 -29.75
CA VAL A 476 -21.10 22.36 -28.74
C VAL A 476 -22.36 21.86 -29.41
N VAL A 477 -22.61 20.55 -29.35
CA VAL A 477 -23.76 19.90 -29.99
C VAL A 477 -24.35 18.81 -29.09
N TRP A 478 -25.67 18.79 -28.92
CA TRP A 478 -26.43 17.72 -28.24
C TRP A 478 -27.84 17.56 -28.81
N SER A 479 -28.47 16.39 -28.62
CA SER A 479 -29.66 16.01 -29.42
C SER A 479 -31.02 16.22 -28.73
N THR A 480 -31.09 16.18 -27.39
CA THR A 480 -32.36 16.08 -26.64
C THR A 480 -32.51 17.17 -25.56
N HIS A 481 -33.78 17.43 -25.21
CA HIS A 481 -34.33 18.54 -24.40
C HIS A 481 -33.48 18.89 -23.15
N SER A 482 -33.00 20.13 -23.08
CA SER A 482 -32.23 20.69 -21.98
C SER A 482 -33.03 21.74 -21.22
N GLU A 483 -32.76 21.91 -19.92
CA GLU A 483 -32.86 23.21 -19.27
C GLU A 483 -31.59 23.99 -19.64
N GLU A 484 -31.70 24.96 -20.56
CA GLU A 484 -30.55 25.76 -20.99
C GLU A 484 -30.56 27.18 -20.45
N HIS A 485 -29.40 27.65 -20.03
CA HIS A 485 -29.16 29.08 -19.85
C HIS A 485 -27.71 29.46 -20.18
N CYS A 486 -27.56 30.59 -20.86
CA CYS A 486 -26.29 31.27 -21.04
C CYS A 486 -26.42 32.70 -20.52
N LEU A 487 -25.89 32.95 -19.32
CA LEU A 487 -25.92 34.26 -18.67
C LEU A 487 -24.54 34.90 -18.77
N SER A 488 -24.44 36.00 -19.51
CA SER A 488 -23.17 36.73 -19.70
C SER A 488 -22.06 35.85 -20.29
N CYS A 489 -22.38 35.12 -21.36
CA CYS A 489 -21.42 34.32 -22.12
C CYS A 489 -20.87 35.10 -23.30
N PHE A 490 -19.56 35.09 -23.51
CA PHE A 490 -18.94 35.89 -24.56
C PHE A 490 -17.92 35.08 -25.36
N ARG A 491 -17.89 35.32 -26.67
CA ARG A 491 -16.74 35.06 -27.51
C ARG A 491 -15.89 36.32 -27.56
N ILE A 492 -14.66 36.24 -27.10
CA ILE A 492 -13.71 37.35 -27.05
C ILE A 492 -12.79 37.25 -28.26
N THR A 493 -12.66 38.34 -28.99
CA THR A 493 -11.79 38.45 -30.18
C THR A 493 -10.90 39.66 -30.04
N PHE A 494 -9.66 39.54 -30.52
CA PHE A 494 -8.68 40.63 -30.50
C PHE A 494 -8.55 41.20 -31.90
N ASN A 495 -8.89 42.48 -32.06
CA ASN A 495 -8.55 43.26 -33.24
C ASN A 495 -7.37 44.16 -32.90
N SER A 496 -6.63 44.61 -33.92
CA SER A 496 -5.31 45.26 -33.81
C SER A 496 -5.16 46.36 -32.74
N ASN A 497 -6.25 47.00 -32.29
CA ASN A 497 -6.25 47.93 -31.14
C ASN A 497 -7.44 47.78 -30.17
N THR A 498 -8.31 46.76 -30.31
CA THR A 498 -9.55 46.66 -29.52
C THR A 498 -9.95 45.22 -29.23
N THR A 499 -10.42 44.97 -27.99
CA THR A 499 -11.07 43.71 -27.61
C THR A 499 -12.56 43.78 -27.91
N THR A 500 -13.07 42.83 -28.70
CA THR A 500 -14.50 42.74 -29.06
C THR A 500 -15.15 41.51 -28.43
N ASN A 501 -16.29 41.72 -27.78
CA ASN A 501 -17.06 40.69 -27.10
C ASN A 501 -18.35 40.41 -27.89
N HIS A 502 -18.50 39.20 -28.41
CA HIS A 502 -19.71 38.73 -29.08
C HIS A 502 -20.52 37.88 -28.11
N ALA A 503 -21.80 38.19 -27.91
CA ALA A 503 -22.65 37.43 -27.01
C ALA A 503 -22.86 36.01 -27.57
N VAL A 504 -22.68 35.00 -26.72
CA VAL A 504 -22.95 33.60 -27.07
C VAL A 504 -24.35 33.23 -26.56
N SER A 505 -25.12 32.54 -27.39
CA SER A 505 -26.48 32.11 -27.10
C SER A 505 -26.67 30.62 -27.43
N VAL A 506 -27.71 30.00 -26.86
CA VAL A 506 -28.11 28.63 -27.18
C VAL A 506 -29.21 28.68 -28.24
N GLY A 507 -29.04 27.94 -29.33
CA GLY A 507 -29.99 27.86 -30.44
C GLY A 507 -30.43 26.43 -30.73
N GLY A 508 -31.71 26.25 -31.06
CA GLY A 508 -32.25 24.99 -31.58
C GLY A 508 -31.98 24.83 -33.07
N HIS A 509 -31.51 23.64 -33.48
CA HIS A 509 -31.21 23.24 -34.85
C HIS A 509 -31.98 21.95 -35.21
N GLN A 510 -32.05 21.59 -36.49
CA GLN A 510 -32.72 20.34 -36.91
C GLN A 510 -32.03 19.13 -36.26
N GLY A 511 -32.70 18.52 -35.28
CA GLY A 511 -32.25 17.32 -34.58
C GLY A 511 -31.21 17.54 -33.48
N ALA A 512 -30.87 18.79 -33.12
CA ALA A 512 -29.90 19.09 -32.06
C ALA A 512 -29.99 20.54 -31.56
N TYR A 513 -29.40 20.84 -30.40
CA TYR A 513 -29.11 22.20 -29.92
C TYR A 513 -27.62 22.52 -30.09
N LYS A 514 -27.29 23.81 -30.24
CA LYS A 514 -25.91 24.30 -30.43
C LYS A 514 -25.66 25.63 -29.73
N LEU A 515 -24.38 25.91 -29.44
CA LEU A 515 -23.92 27.26 -29.08
C LEU A 515 -23.64 28.10 -30.32
N ASP A 516 -24.28 29.28 -30.40
CA ASP A 516 -24.11 30.25 -31.47
C ASP A 516 -23.50 31.56 -30.93
N SER A 517 -22.50 32.09 -31.64
CA SER A 517 -21.69 33.27 -31.27
C SER A 517 -21.77 34.38 -32.30
#